data_AF-A0A943IWZ1-F1
#
_entry.id   AF-A0A943IWZ1-F1
#
_cell.length_a   1.000
_cell.length_b   1.000
_cell.length_c   1.000
_cell.angle_alpha   90.00
_cell.angle_beta   90.00
_cell.angle_gamma   90.00
#
_symmetry.space_group_name_H-M   'P 1'
#
loop_
_entity.id
_entity.type
_entity.pdbx_description
1 polymer ?
#
loop_
_entity_poly.entity_id
_entity_poly.type
_entity_poly.pdbx_seq_one_letter_code
_entity_poly.pdbx_strand_id
1 'polypeptide(L)' 'MQKVVYISNSRDYTEQNDINDNKYLVRINKLLEDGWTISQMNTQTVDVDPKLENYLHKETLVSFVILEKPEK' A
#
# COMPACT_ATOMS: atom_id res chain seq x y z
N MET A 1 13.43 16.19 6.62
CA MET A 1 13.74 14.95 5.88
C MET A 1 12.52 14.46 5.10
N GLN A 2 12.72 13.97 3.87
CA GLN A 2 11.69 13.30 3.07
C GLN A 2 12.08 11.86 2.74
N LYS A 3 11.09 10.98 2.61
CA LYS A 3 11.25 9.57 2.22
C LYS A 3 10.10 9.14 1.31
N VAL A 4 10.39 8.29 0.33
CA VAL A 4 9.38 7.65 -0.51
C VAL A 4 9.23 6.20 -0.09
N VAL A 5 7.99 5.74 0.07
CA VAL A 5 7.62 4.35 0.38
C VAL A 5 6.70 3.84 -0.72
N TYR A 6 7.05 2.70 -1.30
CA TYR A 6 6.18 2.00 -2.23
C TYR A 6 5.31 1.00 -1.48
N ILE A 7 4.01 1.04 -1.72
CA ILE A 7 3.03 0.08 -1.22
C ILE A 7 2.47 -0.66 -2.42
N SER A 8 2.47 -1.99 -2.37
CA SER A 8 1.77 -2.84 -3.31
C SER A 8 0.98 -3.86 -2.52
N ASN A 9 -0.33 -3.87 -2.75
CA ASN A 9 -1.28 -4.72 -2.08
C ASN A 9 -2.13 -5.41 -3.14
N SER A 10 -1.80 -6.67 -3.40
CA SER A 10 -2.67 -7.54 -4.20
C SER A 10 -3.75 -8.07 -3.29
N ARG A 11 -5.00 -7.64 -3.51
CA ARG A 11 -6.14 -8.10 -2.73
C ARG A 11 -6.77 -9.28 -3.45
N ASP A 12 -6.87 -10.40 -2.75
CA ASP A 12 -7.79 -11.46 -3.13
C ASP A 12 -9.15 -11.16 -2.46
N TYR A 13 -10.19 -10.94 -3.27
CA TYR A 13 -11.52 -10.62 -2.76
C TYR A 13 -12.18 -11.78 -1.99
N THR A 14 -11.59 -12.97 -2.04
CA THR A 14 -12.05 -14.13 -1.28
C THR A 14 -11.47 -14.18 0.15
N GLU A 15 -10.42 -13.40 0.44
CA GLU A 15 -9.85 -13.29 1.78
C GLU A 15 -10.71 -12.33 2.64
N GLN A 16 -11.37 -12.87 3.68
CA GLN A 16 -12.23 -12.12 4.62
C GLN A 16 -11.48 -11.51 5.82
N ASN A 17 -10.15 -11.35 5.73
CA ASN A 17 -9.36 -10.81 6.83
C ASN A 17 -9.51 -9.28 6.94
N ASP A 18 -9.26 -8.72 8.13
CA ASP A 18 -9.29 -7.27 8.35
C ASP A 18 -8.32 -6.57 7.38
N ILE A 19 -8.82 -5.57 6.68
CA ILE A 19 -8.06 -4.78 5.71
C ILE A 19 -6.92 -3.99 6.38
N ASN A 20 -7.00 -3.75 7.69
CA ASN A 20 -5.98 -3.04 8.47
C ASN A 20 -4.87 -3.96 8.98
N ASP A 21 -5.12 -5.28 9.10
CA ASP A 21 -4.10 -6.30 9.40
C ASP A 21 -3.22 -6.64 8.20
N ASN A 22 -3.30 -5.80 7.17
CA ASN A 22 -2.61 -6.01 5.94
C ASN A 22 -1.09 -5.87 6.13
N LYS A 23 -0.38 -6.98 5.90
CA LYS A 23 1.09 -7.08 5.94
C LYS A 23 1.81 -6.01 5.10
N TYR A 24 1.16 -5.48 4.06
CA TYR A 24 1.73 -4.46 3.17
C TYR A 24 1.72 -3.06 3.80
N LEU A 25 0.92 -2.82 4.84
CA LEU A 25 0.87 -1.54 5.57
C LEU A 25 1.78 -1.51 6.81
N VAL A 26 2.34 -2.65 7.21
CA VAL A 26 3.20 -2.75 8.41
C VAL A 26 4.37 -1.76 8.38
N ARG A 27 4.97 -1.54 7.20
CA ARG A 27 6.11 -0.64 7.08
C ARG A 27 5.70 0.83 7.24
N ILE A 28 4.56 1.23 6.67
CA ILE A 28 4.09 2.61 6.80
C ILE A 28 3.61 2.89 8.21
N ASN A 29 2.89 1.95 8.84
CA ASN A 29 2.41 2.09 10.22
C ASN A 29 3.57 2.33 11.19
N LYS A 30 4.66 1.55 11.09
CA LYS A 30 5.87 1.79 11.89
C LYS A 30 6.48 3.18 11.68
N LEU A 31 6.49 3.67 10.44
CA LEU A 31 7.03 5.01 10.16
C LEU A 31 6.13 6.11 10.74
N LEU A 32 4.81 5.92 10.71
CA LEU A 32 3.86 6.83 11.35
C LEU A 32 4.05 6.85 12.87
N GLU A 33 4.21 5.68 13.49
CA GLU A 33 4.54 5.54 14.92
C GLU A 33 5.87 6.21 15.28
N ASP A 34 6.87 6.13 14.39
CA ASP A 34 8.16 6.81 14.51
C ASP A 34 8.06 8.35 14.32
N GLY A 35 6.86 8.90 14.10
CA GLY A 35 6.60 10.33 13.95
C GLY A 35 6.88 10.88 12.56
N TRP A 36 6.88 10.04 11.52
CA TRP A 36 6.77 10.51 10.13
C TRP A 36 5.31 10.82 9.81
N THR A 37 5.09 11.79 8.92
CA THR A 37 3.75 12.17 8.44
C THR A 37 3.65 11.94 6.94
N ILE A 38 2.47 11.58 6.45
CA ILE A 38 2.21 11.45 5.01
C ILE A 38 2.06 12.85 4.43
N SER A 39 2.94 13.23 3.52
CA SER A 39 2.85 14.49 2.78
C SER A 39 2.08 14.34 1.48
N GLN A 40 2.21 13.19 0.81
CA GLN A 40 1.49 12.86 -0.41
C GLN A 40 1.29 11.34 -0.54
N MET A 41 0.14 10.93 -1.06
CA MET A 41 -0.14 9.54 -1.42
C MET A 41 -0.94 9.51 -2.71
N ASN A 42 -0.36 8.92 -3.77
CA ASN A 42 -1.06 8.71 -5.04
C ASN A 42 -1.31 7.21 -5.20
N THR A 43 -2.57 6.79 -5.21
CA THR A 43 -2.96 5.39 -5.40
C THR A 43 -3.30 5.12 -6.85
N GLN A 44 -2.87 3.98 -7.35
CA GLN A 44 -3.26 3.44 -8.65
C GLN A 44 -3.76 2.01 -8.45
N THR A 45 -4.85 1.66 -9.12
CA THR A 45 -5.30 0.28 -9.22
C THR A 45 -4.74 -0.28 -10.52
N VAL A 46 -4.02 -1.39 -10.41
CA VAL A 46 -3.56 -2.15 -11.57
C VAL A 46 -4.48 -3.35 -11.73
N ASP A 47 -5.26 -3.33 -12.80
CA ASP A 47 -6.08 -4.48 -13.20
C ASP A 47 -5.18 -5.58 -13.74
N VAL A 48 -5.42 -6.80 -13.31
CA VAL A 48 -4.70 -7.98 -13.79
C VAL A 48 -5.36 -8.46 -15.09
N ASP A 49 -4.55 -8.81 -16.09
CA ASP A 49 -5.02 -9.19 -17.43
C ASP A 49 -6.12 -10.27 -17.35
N PRO A 50 -7.34 -10.01 -17.86
CA PRO A 50 -8.46 -10.94 -17.81
C PRO A 50 -8.22 -12.25 -18.57
N LYS A 51 -7.16 -12.33 -19.40
CA LYS A 51 -6.77 -13.57 -20.10
C LYS A 51 -6.06 -14.59 -19.20
N LEU A 52 -5.71 -14.22 -17.98
CA LEU A 52 -5.19 -15.12 -16.97
C LEU A 52 -6.37 -15.84 -16.28
N GLU A 53 -7.06 -16.73 -17.01
CA GLU A 53 -8.30 -17.42 -16.61
C GLU A 53 -8.28 -18.11 -15.23
N ASN A 54 -7.10 -18.36 -14.65
CA ASN A 54 -6.93 -19.04 -13.35
C ASN A 54 -6.64 -18.11 -12.18
N TYR A 55 -6.43 -16.82 -12.40
CA TYR A 55 -6.25 -15.86 -11.32
C TYR A 55 -7.58 -15.14 -11.11
N LEU A 56 -8.31 -15.56 -10.08
CA LEU A 56 -9.41 -14.79 -9.48
C LEU A 56 -9.06 -13.31 -9.54
N HIS A 57 -9.99 -12.46 -9.97
CA HIS A 57 -9.86 -11.01 -10.15
C HIS A 57 -9.11 -10.33 -8.98
N LYS A 58 -7.78 -10.33 -9.05
CA LYS A 58 -6.90 -9.76 -8.02
C LYS A 58 -6.66 -8.32 -8.41
N GLU A 59 -7.37 -7.40 -7.78
CA GLU A 59 -7.01 -6.00 -7.92
C GLU A 59 -5.75 -5.75 -7.11
N THR A 60 -4.75 -5.17 -7.77
CA THR A 60 -3.50 -4.79 -7.09
C THR A 60 -3.49 -3.28 -6.92
N LEU A 61 -3.61 -2.83 -5.67
CA LEU A 61 -3.45 -1.45 -5.32
C LEU A 61 -1.97 -1.14 -5.14
N VAL A 62 -1.46 -0.20 -5.93
CA VAL A 62 -0.09 0.30 -5.82
C VAL A 62 -0.10 1.76 -5.45
N SER A 63 0.87 2.19 -4.65
CA SER A 63 1.00 3.61 -4.29
C SER A 63 2.43 3.97 -3.97
N PHE A 64 2.84 5.16 -4.39
CA PHE A 64 4.00 5.83 -3.84
C PHE A 64 3.52 6.82 -2.77
N VAL A 65 4.00 6.62 -1.56
CA VAL A 65 3.72 7.47 -0.41
C VAL A 65 4.96 8.29 -0.10
N ILE A 66 4.81 9.60 -0.12
CA ILE A 66 5.83 10.53 0.33
C ILE A 66 5.58 10.81 1.80
N LEU A 67 6.59 10.52 2.60
CA LEU A 67 6.63 10.77 4.03
C LEU A 67 7.60 11.91 4.31
N GLU A 68 7.23 12.75 5.26
CA GLU A 68 8.08 13.82 5.76
C GLU A 68 8.24 13.72 7.27
N LYS A 69 9.37 14.22 7.75
CA LYS A 69 9.63 14.40 9.17
C LYS A 69 10.43 15.69 9.35
N PRO A 70 10.07 16.56 10.31
CA PRO A 70 10.86 17.74 10.62
C PRO A 70 12.30 17.32 10.91
N GLU A 71 13.26 18.00 10.29
CA GLU A 71 14.63 17.96 10.78
C GLU A 71 14.65 18.77 12.07
N LYS A 72 15.16 18.14 13.15
CA LYS A 72 15.44 18.86 14.39
C LYS A 72 16.54 19.89 14.17
#